data_AF-A0A842QMJ5-F1
#
_entry.id   AF-A0A842QMJ5-F1
#
_cell.length_a   1.000
_cell.length_b   1.000
_cell.length_c   1.000
_cell.angle_alpha   90.00
_cell.angle_beta   90.00
_cell.angle_gamma   90.00
#
_symmetry.space_group_name_H-M   'P 1'
#
loop_
_entity.id
_entity.type
_entity.pdbx_description
1 polymer ?
#
loop_
_entity_poly.entity_id
_entity_poly.type
_entity_poly.pdbx_seq_one_letter_code
_entity_poly.pdbx_strand_id
1 'polypeptide(L)'
;MKLLHHARVSVYCKEGEHKEKIIEKLKSFFPFNLEAEKIKIKKQNAVGFRERQIIIFEVHLEKDKHTKKFIEHLNSLLNDEQKMLLLKQKESRLDKDSHFYIRLDKNKLIRNNKYILTERGNCFHIKMMVVAFPKNRKNALETVERIFHI
;
A
#
# COMPACT_ATOMS: atom_id res chain seq x y z
N MET A 1 1.72 20.64 -0.02
CA MET A 1 1.27 20.27 -1.38
C MET A 1 0.68 18.87 -1.32
N LYS A 2 -0.49 18.64 -1.92
CA LYS A 2 -1.18 17.35 -1.89
C LYS A 2 -0.53 16.39 -2.90
N LEU A 3 -0.18 15.18 -2.47
CA LEU A 3 0.47 14.16 -3.31
C LEU A 3 -0.49 13.03 -3.70
N LEU A 4 -1.45 12.69 -2.84
CA LEU A 4 -2.45 11.65 -3.09
C LEU A 4 -3.86 12.20 -2.90
N HIS A 5 -4.80 11.72 -3.71
CA HIS A 5 -6.22 11.89 -3.45
C HIS A 5 -6.69 10.99 -2.31
N HIS A 6 -6.27 9.73 -2.33
CA HIS A 6 -6.51 8.75 -1.29
C HIS A 6 -5.49 7.59 -1.38
N ALA A 7 -5.36 6.81 -0.31
CA ALA A 7 -4.51 5.64 -0.27
C ALA A 7 -5.23 4.47 0.39
N ARG A 8 -4.92 3.25 -0.05
CA ARG A 8 -5.52 2.03 0.45
C ARG A 8 -4.44 0.98 0.66
N VAL A 9 -4.46 0.33 1.83
CA VAL A 9 -3.62 -0.83 2.11
C VAL A 9 -4.53 -2.01 2.38
N SER A 10 -4.33 -3.11 1.66
CA SER A 10 -5.12 -4.33 1.82
C SER A 10 -4.25 -5.57 1.81
N VAL A 11 -4.71 -6.61 2.51
CA VAL A 11 -4.02 -7.89 2.59
C VAL A 11 -5.04 -9.01 2.71
N TYR A 12 -4.77 -10.11 2.01
CA TYR A 12 -5.58 -11.31 2.11
C TYR A 12 -5.05 -12.18 3.24
N CYS A 13 -5.94 -12.65 4.10
CA CYS A 13 -5.68 -13.68 5.10
C CYS A 13 -6.33 -14.98 4.62
N LYS A 14 -5.50 -15.97 4.32
CA LYS A 14 -5.93 -17.31 3.95
C LYS A 14 -6.24 -18.12 5.21
N GLU A 15 -6.96 -19.22 5.01
CA GLU A 15 -7.14 -20.24 6.04
C GLU A 15 -5.77 -20.74 6.55
N GLY A 16 -5.67 -20.91 7.87
CA GLY A 16 -4.42 -21.30 8.56
C GLY A 16 -3.40 -20.18 8.78
N GLU A 17 -3.60 -18.96 8.27
CA GLU A 17 -2.73 -17.82 8.59
C GLU A 17 -3.12 -17.17 9.94
N HIS A 18 -2.13 -16.64 10.66
CA HIS A 18 -2.34 -15.92 11.93
C HIS A 18 -2.93 -14.52 11.67
N LYS A 19 -4.25 -14.39 11.85
CA LYS A 19 -5.01 -13.16 11.59
C LYS A 19 -4.48 -11.98 12.39
N GLU A 20 -4.15 -12.20 13.65
CA GLU A 20 -3.70 -11.16 14.59
C GLU A 20 -2.38 -10.55 14.09
N LYS A 21 -1.41 -11.38 13.71
CA LYS A 21 -0.12 -10.92 13.14
C LYS A 21 -0.31 -10.14 11.84
N ILE A 22 -1.25 -10.55 10.99
CA ILE A 22 -1.56 -9.85 9.74
C ILE A 22 -2.16 -8.46 10.04
N ILE A 23 -3.10 -8.38 10.99
CA ILE A 23 -3.74 -7.12 11.39
C ILE A 23 -2.73 -6.19 12.07
N GLU A 24 -1.90 -6.69 12.99
CA GLU A 24 -0.82 -5.92 13.62
C GLU A 24 0.12 -5.36 12.56
N LYS A 25 0.52 -6.20 11.59
CA LYS A 25 1.40 -5.75 10.51
C LYS A 25 0.73 -4.76 9.57
N LEU A 26 -0.57 -4.92 9.31
CA LEU A 26 -1.36 -3.92 8.57
C LEU A 26 -1.42 -2.58 9.31
N LYS A 27 -1.65 -2.59 10.63
CA LYS A 27 -1.66 -1.39 11.47
C LYS A 27 -0.30 -0.68 11.45
N SER A 28 0.82 -1.42 11.36
CA SER A 28 2.17 -0.83 11.35
C SER A 28 2.49 0.04 10.11
N PHE A 29 1.66 0.00 9.06
CA PHE A 29 1.79 0.90 7.92
C PHE A 29 1.35 2.33 8.21
N PHE A 30 0.68 2.57 9.34
CA PHE A 30 0.12 3.87 9.68
C PHE A 30 0.84 4.42 10.92
N PRO A 31 1.58 5.55 10.81
CA PRO A 31 2.33 6.13 11.92
C PRO A 31 1.43 6.93 12.88
N PHE A 32 0.18 6.48 13.05
CA PHE A 32 -0.84 7.10 13.88
C PHE A 32 -1.86 6.04 14.29
N ASN A 33 -2.53 6.26 15.42
CA ASN A 33 -3.57 5.37 15.89
C ASN A 33 -4.83 5.50 15.01
N LEU A 34 -5.16 4.42 14.29
CA LEU A 34 -6.33 4.36 13.41
C LEU A 34 -7.65 4.61 14.16
N GLU A 35 -7.81 4.05 15.36
CA GLU A 35 -9.02 4.15 16.17
C GLU A 35 -9.24 5.59 16.65
N ALA A 36 -8.18 6.24 17.13
CA ALA A 36 -8.23 7.65 17.54
C ALA A 36 -8.59 8.59 16.38
N GLU A 37 -8.11 8.29 15.16
CA GLU A 37 -8.42 9.04 13.94
C GLU A 37 -9.75 8.59 13.28
N LYS A 38 -10.51 7.69 13.93
CA LYS A 38 -11.80 7.12 13.49
C LYS A 38 -11.72 6.39 12.14
N ILE A 39 -10.56 5.80 11.81
CA ILE A 39 -10.33 4.99 10.62
C ILE A 39 -10.52 3.52 10.99
N LYS A 40 -11.45 2.85 10.32
CA LYS A 40 -11.74 1.42 10.58
C LYS A 40 -10.93 0.52 9.66
N ILE A 41 -10.48 -0.62 10.18
CA ILE A 41 -10.04 -1.74 9.36
C ILE A 41 -11.29 -2.46 8.86
N LYS A 42 -11.56 -2.37 7.56
CA LYS A 42 -12.63 -3.12 6.91
C LYS A 42 -12.23 -4.59 6.81
N LYS A 43 -13.18 -5.47 7.10
CA LYS A 43 -13.06 -6.93 6.95
C LYS A 43 -14.11 -7.40 5.95
N GLN A 44 -13.68 -8.12 4.93
CA GLN A 44 -14.57 -8.71 3.93
C GLN A 44 -14.23 -10.18 3.75
N ASN A 45 -15.22 -11.07 3.85
CA ASN A 45 -15.05 -12.46 3.45
C ASN A 45 -15.21 -12.55 1.93
N ALA A 46 -14.34 -13.31 1.29
CA ALA A 46 -14.37 -13.53 -0.15
C ALA A 46 -13.93 -14.96 -0.48
N VAL A 47 -14.24 -15.41 -1.68
CA VAL A 47 -13.81 -16.70 -2.20
C VAL A 47 -12.59 -16.47 -3.10
N GLY A 48 -11.47 -17.04 -2.72
CA GLY A 48 -10.21 -16.97 -3.44
C GLY A 48 -10.07 -18.08 -4.51
N PHE A 49 -8.85 -18.24 -5.01
CA PHE A 49 -8.52 -19.27 -6.00
C PHE A 49 -8.84 -20.68 -5.48
N ARG A 50 -9.46 -21.52 -6.32
CA ARG A 50 -9.95 -22.88 -5.97
C ARG A 50 -10.94 -22.89 -4.81
N GLU A 51 -11.87 -21.93 -4.79
CA GLU A 51 -12.98 -21.86 -3.84
C GLU A 51 -12.57 -21.73 -2.35
N ARG A 52 -11.31 -21.37 -2.09
CA ARG A 52 -10.82 -21.23 -0.72
C ARG A 52 -11.32 -19.93 -0.11
N GLN A 53 -11.92 -20.02 1.07
CA GLN A 53 -12.33 -18.84 1.83
C GLN A 53 -11.10 -17.98 2.19
N ILE A 54 -11.19 -16.69 1.90
CA ILE A 54 -10.18 -15.69 2.27
C ILE A 54 -10.86 -14.53 2.98
N ILE A 55 -10.12 -13.90 3.89
CA ILE A 55 -10.55 -12.66 4.54
C ILE A 55 -9.68 -11.53 4.00
N ILE A 56 -10.30 -10.48 3.49
CA ILE A 56 -9.62 -9.27 3.05
C ILE A 56 -9.69 -8.27 4.20
N PHE A 57 -8.52 -7.84 4.67
CA PHE A 57 -8.40 -6.70 5.58
C PHE A 57 -7.98 -5.49 4.77
N GLU A 58 -8.66 -4.37 4.95
CA GLU A 58 -8.42 -3.14 4.19
C GLU A 58 -8.49 -1.90 5.09
N VAL A 59 -7.56 -0.97 4.90
CA VAL A 59 -7.61 0.38 5.47
C VAL A 59 -7.64 1.39 4.33
N HIS A 60 -8.54 2.37 4.42
CA HIS A 60 -8.69 3.46 3.45
C HIS A 60 -8.39 4.82 4.10
N LEU A 61 -7.53 5.61 3.46
CA LEU A 61 -7.15 6.96 3.88
C LEU A 61 -7.61 7.97 2.83
N GLU A 62 -8.43 8.94 3.22
CA GLU A 62 -8.95 9.98 2.34
C GLU A 62 -8.48 11.40 2.73
N LYS A 63 -8.18 11.62 4.02
CA LYS A 63 -7.74 12.93 4.51
C LYS A 63 -6.28 13.17 4.16
N ASP A 64 -5.97 14.38 3.68
CA ASP A 64 -4.62 14.78 3.26
C ASP A 64 -3.57 14.60 4.38
N LYS A 65 -3.92 14.97 5.63
CA LYS A 65 -3.09 14.75 6.83
C LYS A 65 -2.66 13.28 6.96
N HIS A 66 -3.57 12.34 6.70
CA HIS A 66 -3.32 10.91 6.86
C HIS A 66 -2.50 10.35 5.70
N THR A 67 -2.86 10.72 4.46
CA THR A 67 -2.12 10.27 3.27
C THR A 67 -0.69 10.79 3.26
N LYS A 68 -0.46 12.03 3.70
CA LYS A 68 0.88 12.62 3.81
C LYS A 68 1.75 11.84 4.81
N LYS A 69 1.26 11.65 6.04
CA LYS A 69 1.94 10.85 7.07
C LYS A 69 2.20 9.41 6.62
N PHE A 70 1.22 8.80 5.94
CA PHE A 70 1.36 7.46 5.40
C PHE A 70 2.48 7.36 4.36
N ILE A 71 2.58 8.31 3.42
CA ILE A 71 3.65 8.32 2.42
C ILE A 71 5.02 8.51 3.09
N GLU A 72 5.15 9.47 4.00
CA GLU A 72 6.41 9.74 4.71
C GLU A 72 6.90 8.48 5.42
N HIS A 73 6.00 7.80 6.13
CA HIS A 73 6.30 6.55 6.81
C HIS A 73 6.62 5.42 5.82
N LEU A 74 5.81 5.22 4.77
CA LEU A 74 6.07 4.21 3.75
C LEU A 74 7.45 4.41 3.10
N ASN A 75 7.83 5.66 2.81
CA ASN A 75 9.13 5.97 2.23
C ASN A 75 10.29 5.69 3.21
N SER A 76 10.09 5.86 4.52
CA SER A 76 11.09 5.47 5.54
C SER A 76 11.21 3.95 5.73
N LEU A 77 10.18 3.18 5.39
CA LEU A 77 10.17 1.72 5.53
C LEU A 77 10.87 1.01 4.36
N LEU A 78 10.97 1.67 3.21
CA LEU A 78 11.64 1.15 2.02
C LEU A 78 13.11 1.57 2.03
N ASN A 79 14.01 0.64 1.75
CA ASN A 79 15.41 0.97 1.50
C ASN A 79 15.60 1.55 0.09
N ASP A 80 16.77 2.10 -0.20
CA ASP A 80 17.04 2.76 -1.48
C ASP A 80 16.94 1.80 -2.67
N GLU A 81 17.33 0.54 -2.51
CA GLU A 81 17.16 -0.48 -3.55
C GLU A 81 15.69 -0.66 -3.94
N GLN A 82 14.77 -0.75 -2.96
CA GLN A 82 13.35 -0.86 -3.22
C GLN A 82 12.78 0.42 -3.84
N LYS A 83 13.24 1.60 -3.42
CA LYS A 83 12.84 2.88 -4.02
C LYS A 83 13.29 2.98 -5.47
N MET A 84 14.55 2.62 -5.77
CA MET A 84 15.07 2.57 -7.14
C MET A 84 14.26 1.61 -8.00
N LEU A 85 13.90 0.44 -7.46
CA LEU A 85 13.07 -0.53 -8.17
C LEU A 85 11.67 0.01 -8.45
N LEU A 86 11.03 0.71 -7.49
CA LEU A 86 9.76 1.41 -7.72
C LEU A 86 9.87 2.45 -8.83
N LEU A 87 10.90 3.30 -8.80
CA LEU A 87 11.12 4.34 -9.80
C LEU A 87 11.40 3.75 -11.18
N LYS A 88 12.15 2.65 -11.27
CA LYS A 88 12.41 1.93 -12.53
C LYS A 88 11.12 1.31 -13.09
N GLN A 89 10.23 0.84 -12.22
CA GLN A 89 8.98 0.18 -12.60
C GLN A 89 7.77 1.12 -12.63
N LYS A 90 7.95 2.42 -12.37
CA LYS A 90 6.87 3.36 -12.11
C LYS A 90 5.81 3.39 -13.20
N GLU A 91 6.24 3.25 -14.45
CA GLU A 91 5.36 3.17 -15.62
C GLU A 91 4.41 1.98 -15.52
N SER A 92 4.94 0.76 -15.37
CA SER A 92 4.13 -0.46 -15.28
C SER A 92 3.23 -0.50 -14.03
N ARG A 93 3.59 0.25 -12.98
CA ARG A 93 2.86 0.30 -11.71
C ARG A 93 1.82 1.41 -11.64
N LEU A 94 1.77 2.32 -12.62
CA LEU A 94 0.79 3.40 -12.70
C LEU A 94 -0.27 3.05 -13.75
N ASP A 95 -1.54 2.92 -13.33
CA ASP A 95 -2.65 2.71 -14.26
C ASP A 95 -3.12 4.00 -14.95
N LYS A 96 -4.08 3.84 -15.87
CA LYS A 96 -4.70 4.94 -16.62
C LYS A 96 -5.49 5.93 -15.76
N ASP A 97 -5.90 5.51 -14.56
CA ASP A 97 -6.71 6.27 -13.62
C ASP A 97 -5.86 6.95 -12.54
N SER A 98 -4.54 7.00 -12.74
CA SER A 98 -3.55 7.54 -11.81
C SER A 98 -3.48 6.78 -10.48
N HIS A 99 -3.76 5.47 -10.48
CA HIS A 99 -3.44 4.65 -9.33
C HIS A 99 -2.06 4.03 -9.47
N PHE A 100 -1.25 4.24 -8.45
CA PHE A 100 0.05 3.61 -8.30
C PHE A 100 -0.06 2.38 -7.40
N TYR A 101 0.46 1.25 -7.86
CA TYR A 101 0.35 -0.05 -7.19
C TYR A 101 1.71 -0.53 -6.68
N ILE A 102 1.75 -0.80 -5.37
CA ILE A 102 2.91 -1.39 -4.69
C ILE A 102 2.45 -2.69 -4.05
N ARG A 103 3.29 -3.72 -4.18
CA ARG A 103 3.05 -5.05 -3.61
C ARG A 103 4.27 -5.42 -2.78
N LEU A 104 4.06 -5.63 -1.48
CA LEU A 104 5.11 -6.04 -0.56
C LEU A 104 4.92 -7.49 -0.14
N ASP A 105 5.97 -8.31 -0.28
CA ASP A 105 5.91 -9.74 0.03
C ASP A 105 5.43 -9.97 1.46
N LYS A 106 4.29 -10.66 1.59
CA LYS A 106 3.63 -10.85 2.88
C LYS A 106 4.51 -11.64 3.86
N ASN A 107 5.20 -12.66 3.37
CA ASN A 107 5.99 -13.55 4.21
C ASN A 107 7.26 -12.85 4.71
N LYS A 108 7.99 -12.17 3.82
CA LYS A 108 9.17 -11.37 4.19
C LYS A 108 8.80 -10.27 5.18
N LEU A 109 7.64 -9.65 4.97
CA LEU A 109 7.18 -8.58 5.81
C LEU A 109 6.75 -9.05 7.21
N ILE A 110 5.98 -10.14 7.32
CA ILE A 110 5.50 -10.64 8.61
C ILE A 110 6.61 -11.36 9.40
N ARG A 111 7.44 -12.17 8.74
CA ARG A 111 8.44 -13.01 9.43
C ARG A 111 9.75 -12.31 9.70
N ASN A 112 10.18 -11.42 8.80
CA ASN A 112 11.51 -10.82 8.83
C ASN A 112 11.46 -9.29 8.98
N ASN A 113 10.28 -8.70 9.04
CA ASN A 113 10.09 -7.24 9.03
C ASN A 113 10.76 -6.55 7.83
N LYS A 114 10.87 -7.24 6.68
CA LYS A 114 11.51 -6.71 5.46
C LYS A 114 10.46 -6.27 4.45
N TYR A 115 10.54 -5.00 4.03
CA TYR A 115 9.64 -4.39 3.05
C TYR A 115 10.13 -4.65 1.63
N ILE A 116 10.00 -5.89 1.16
CA ILE A 116 10.50 -6.31 -0.16
C ILE A 116 9.37 -6.29 -1.19
N LEU A 117 9.60 -5.66 -2.34
CA LEU A 117 8.69 -5.65 -3.47
C LEU A 117 8.53 -7.03 -4.07
N THR A 118 7.33 -7.32 -4.57
CA THR A 118 7.03 -8.59 -5.24
C THR A 118 6.00 -8.39 -6.34
N GLU A 119 6.06 -9.20 -7.39
CA GLU A 119 5.00 -9.28 -8.40
C GLU A 119 3.96 -10.36 -8.09
N ARG A 120 4.20 -11.18 -7.05
CA ARG A 120 3.34 -12.29 -6.65
C ARG A 120 2.10 -11.80 -5.88
N GLY A 121 1.02 -12.57 -5.92
CA GLY A 121 -0.25 -12.21 -5.27
C GLY A 121 -0.31 -12.40 -3.75
N ASN A 122 0.69 -13.05 -3.12
CA ASN A 122 0.74 -13.18 -1.66
C ASN A 122 1.47 -11.99 -1.02
N CYS A 123 0.81 -10.83 -1.01
CA CYS A 123 1.42 -9.57 -0.61
C CYS A 123 0.47 -8.68 0.20
N PHE A 124 1.04 -7.63 0.79
CA PHE A 124 0.30 -6.43 1.13
C PHE A 124 0.19 -5.57 -0.13
N HIS A 125 -1.04 -5.26 -0.51
CA HIS A 125 -1.37 -4.44 -1.66
C HIS A 125 -1.55 -3.01 -1.19
N ILE A 126 -0.73 -2.10 -1.71
CA ILE A 126 -0.86 -0.67 -1.49
C ILE A 126 -1.29 -0.05 -2.82
N LYS A 127 -2.44 0.61 -2.81
CA LYS A 127 -3.01 1.34 -3.94
C LYS A 127 -3.10 2.81 -3.56
N MET A 128 -2.44 3.68 -4.33
CA MET A 128 -2.42 5.11 -4.07
C MET A 128 -2.94 5.85 -5.30
N MET A 129 -4.01 6.63 -5.15
CA MET A 129 -4.46 7.52 -6.23
C MET A 129 -3.61 8.78 -6.20
N VAL A 130 -2.63 8.88 -7.11
CA VAL A 130 -1.69 10.00 -7.16
C VAL A 130 -2.35 11.23 -7.77
N VAL A 131 -1.99 12.39 -7.24
CA VAL A 131 -2.43 13.67 -7.79
C VAL A 131 -1.75 13.92 -9.13
N ALA A 132 -2.50 14.44 -10.09
CA ALA A 132 -1.98 14.91 -11.37
C ALA A 132 -2.79 16.11 -11.85
N PHE A 133 -2.15 17.28 -11.99
CA PHE A 133 -2.79 18.50 -12.49
C PHE A 133 -1.96 19.13 -13.61
N PRO A 134 -2.48 19.20 -14.86
CA PRO A 134 -3.69 18.51 -15.36
C PRO A 134 -3.63 16.99 -15.18
N LYS A 135 -4.79 16.31 -15.22
CA LYS A 135 -4.89 14.85 -15.09
C LYS A 135 -4.30 14.17 -16.31
N ASN A 136 -2.99 13.97 -16.31
CA ASN A 136 -2.26 13.24 -17.34
C ASN A 136 -1.19 12.34 -16.70
N ARG A 137 -0.73 11.38 -17.49
CA ARG A 137 0.22 10.35 -17.04
C ARG A 137 1.56 10.93 -16.62
N LYS A 138 2.09 11.90 -17.37
CA LYS A 138 3.38 12.56 -17.08
C LYS A 138 3.38 13.17 -15.67
N ASN A 139 2.36 13.97 -15.36
CA ASN A 139 2.24 14.64 -14.05
C ASN A 139 2.03 13.65 -12.89
N ALA A 140 1.33 12.55 -13.14
CA ALA A 140 1.18 11.47 -12.17
C ALA A 140 2.52 10.79 -11.86
N LEU A 141 3.35 10.53 -12.90
CA LEU A 141 4.69 9.95 -12.75
C LEU A 141 5.64 10.90 -12.02
N GLU A 142 5.63 12.19 -12.34
CA GLU A 142 6.38 13.21 -11.59
C GLU A 142 5.99 13.23 -10.10
N THR A 143 4.70 13.01 -9.79
CA THR A 143 4.24 12.89 -8.41
C THR A 143 4.78 11.61 -7.74
N VAL A 144 4.82 10.49 -8.46
CA VAL A 144 5.44 9.24 -7.97
C VAL A 144 6.94 9.44 -7.70
N GLU A 145 7.66 10.12 -8.59
CA GLU A 145 9.08 10.44 -8.42
C GLU A 145 9.33 11.27 -7.17
N ARG A 146 8.48 12.27 -6.92
CA ARG A 146 8.55 13.09 -5.70
C ARG A 146 8.25 12.28 -4.44
N ILE A 147 7.36 11.31 -4.51
CA ILE A 147 7.04 10.43 -3.38
C ILE A 147 8.26 9.55 -3.02
N PHE A 148 8.91 8.95 -4.01
CA PHE A 148 10.01 7.98 -3.81
C PHE A 148 11.39 8.54 -4.14
N HIS A 149 11.59 9.84 -3.95
CA HIS A 149 12.90 10.45 -4.13
C HIS A 149 13.94 9.79 -3.20
N ILE A 150 15.16 9.68 -3.72
CA ILE A 150 16.34 9.12 -3.06
C ILE A 150 17.35 10.25 -2.95
#